data_AF-A0A0P1AVQ8-F1
#
_entry.id   AF-A0A0P1AVQ8-F1
#
_cell.length_a   1.000
_cell.length_b   1.000
_cell.length_c   1.000
_cell.angle_alpha   90.00
_cell.angle_beta   90.00
_cell.angle_gamma   90.00
#
_symmetry.space_group_name_H-M   'P 1'
#
loop_
_entity.id
_entity.type
_entity.pdbx_description
1 polymer ?
#
loop_
_entity_poly.entity_id
_entity_poly.type
_entity_poly.pdbx_seq_one_letter_code
_entity_poly.pdbx_strand_id
1 'polypeptide(L)'
;MDLDQTVLMNETAVYFEDARNRTVDVVGARHVIVRSTGFASMRITVILAVSSAGKKLPPIFIWKGSDKASFEKIDRVYVMYQKNAWVDGSLLKH
;
A
#
# COMPACT_ATOMS: atom_id res chain seq x y z
N MET A 1 25.92 -5.33 -21.52
CA MET A 1 24.65 -5.62 -20.82
C MET A 1 23.66 -4.55 -21.20
N ASP A 2 22.47 -4.92 -21.65
CA ASP A 2 21.37 -3.96 -21.86
C ASP A 2 20.76 -3.63 -20.50
N LEU A 3 21.00 -2.41 -20.03
CA LEU A 3 20.57 -1.94 -18.71
C LEU A 3 19.04 -1.82 -18.60
N ASP A 4 18.33 -1.74 -19.73
CA ASP A 4 16.87 -1.70 -19.72
C ASP A 4 16.23 -3.08 -19.55
N GLN A 5 16.97 -4.16 -19.81
CA GLN A 5 16.47 -5.53 -19.68
C GLN A 5 16.63 -6.12 -18.27
N THR A 6 17.46 -5.51 -17.42
CA THR A 6 17.60 -5.94 -16.02
C THR A 6 16.61 -5.18 -15.16
N VAL A 7 15.69 -5.88 -14.51
CA VAL A 7 14.66 -5.30 -13.63
C VAL A 7 14.77 -5.88 -12.23
N LEU A 8 14.83 -5.01 -11.23
CA LEU A 8 14.72 -5.36 -9.82
C LEU A 8 13.28 -5.09 -9.37
N MET A 9 12.69 -6.07 -8.67
CA MET A 9 11.32 -6.01 -8.18
C MET A 9 11.27 -6.49 -6.73
N ASN A 10 10.39 -5.87 -5.94
CA ASN A 10 10.10 -6.35 -4.60
C ASN A 10 8.63 -6.07 -4.23
N GLU A 11 8.10 -6.87 -3.31
CA GLU A 11 6.80 -6.67 -2.69
C GLU A 11 6.94 -5.91 -1.37
N THR A 12 6.05 -4.98 -1.10
CA THR A 12 6.01 -4.24 0.15
C THR A 12 4.59 -3.99 0.63
N ALA A 13 4.41 -3.95 1.94
CA ALA A 13 3.14 -3.59 2.55
C ALA A 13 2.99 -2.06 2.56
N VAL A 14 1.89 -1.56 2.00
CA VAL A 14 1.51 -0.14 2.09
C VAL A 14 0.28 -0.03 2.99
N TYR A 15 0.47 0.63 4.13
CA TYR A 15 -0.56 0.81 5.15
C TYR A 15 -1.47 1.98 4.82
N PHE A 16 -2.76 1.88 5.19
CA PHE A 16 -3.74 2.95 4.97
C PHE A 16 -3.57 4.12 5.95
N GLU A 17 -2.88 3.85 7.04
CA GLU A 17 -2.52 4.84 8.03
C GLU A 17 -1.02 4.80 8.23
N ASP A 18 -0.40 5.97 8.18
CA ASP A 18 0.98 6.17 8.57
C ASP A 18 0.99 6.72 10.00
N ALA A 19 1.19 5.84 10.97
CA ALA A 19 1.23 6.21 12.38
C ALA A 19 2.45 7.10 12.63
N ARG A 20 2.23 8.42 12.68
CA ARG A 20 3.31 9.38 12.92
C ARG A 20 3.92 9.15 14.30
N ASN A 21 5.23 8.95 14.33
CA ASN A 21 6.00 8.83 15.57
C ASN A 21 6.33 10.18 16.22
N ARG A 22 5.85 11.29 15.64
CA ARG A 22 6.06 12.66 16.12
C ARG A 22 4.77 13.46 16.01
N THR A 23 4.47 14.19 17.07
CA THR A 23 3.40 15.17 17.15
C THR A 23 3.97 16.52 17.57
N VAL A 24 3.26 17.60 17.22
CA VAL A 24 3.60 18.97 17.61
C VAL A 24 2.35 19.59 18.23
N ASP A 25 2.51 20.23 19.38
CA ASP A 25 1.45 20.95 20.08
C ASP A 25 2.02 22.18 20.80
N VAL A 26 1.14 23.01 21.37
CA VAL A 26 1.50 24.18 22.15
C VAL A 26 2.22 23.76 23.44
N VAL A 27 3.28 24.48 23.78
CA VAL A 27 4.06 24.24 25.01
C VAL A 27 3.14 24.34 26.24
N GLY A 28 3.16 23.31 27.08
CA GLY A 28 2.29 23.19 28.26
C GLY A 28 1.03 22.35 28.05
N ALA A 29 0.79 21.84 26.83
CA ALA A 29 -0.30 20.89 26.58
C ALA A 29 -0.10 19.58 27.38
N ARG A 30 -1.13 19.16 28.11
CA ARG A 30 -1.13 17.90 28.89
C ARG A 30 -1.31 16.67 28.00
N HIS A 31 -2.05 16.82 26.90
CA HIS A 31 -2.40 15.74 25.99
C HIS A 31 -2.23 16.22 24.55
N VAL A 32 -1.57 15.41 23.73
CA VAL A 32 -1.45 15.66 22.29
C VAL A 32 -2.31 14.64 21.56
N ILE A 33 -3.29 15.12 20.81
CA ILE A 33 -4.22 14.24 20.08
C ILE A 33 -3.55 13.72 18.81
N VAL A 34 -3.34 12.41 18.74
CA VAL A 34 -2.98 11.73 17.49
C VAL A 34 -4.27 11.38 16.76
N ARG A 35 -4.50 11.99 15.59
CA ARG A 35 -5.63 11.61 14.74
C ARG A 35 -5.30 10.31 14.03
N SER A 36 -6.15 9.30 14.22
CA SER A 36 -6.09 8.02 13.55
C SER A 36 -7.30 7.85 12.65
N THR A 37 -7.15 7.09 11.56
CA THR A 37 -8.29 6.69 10.72
C THR A 37 -8.98 5.44 11.28
N GLY A 38 -8.43 4.81 12.33
CA GLY A 38 -8.93 3.56 12.89
C GLY A 38 -8.51 2.32 12.09
N PHE A 39 -7.66 2.49 11.07
CA PHE A 39 -7.26 1.44 10.13
C PHE A 39 -5.76 1.15 10.15
N ALA A 40 -5.10 1.36 11.30
CA ALA A 40 -3.66 1.20 11.48
C ALA A 40 -3.08 -0.15 10.99
N SER A 41 -3.86 -1.23 11.09
CA SER A 41 -3.44 -2.57 10.64
C SER A 41 -3.81 -2.87 9.18
N MET A 42 -4.62 -2.03 8.54
CA MET A 42 -5.01 -2.22 7.15
C MET A 42 -3.88 -1.84 6.21
N ARG A 43 -3.67 -2.70 5.22
CA ARG A 43 -2.64 -2.53 4.21
C ARG A 43 -3.00 -3.27 2.94
N ILE A 44 -2.51 -2.77 1.81
CA ILE A 44 -2.41 -3.50 0.55
C ILE A 44 -0.97 -3.97 0.35
N THR A 45 -0.79 -5.01 -0.47
CA THR A 45 0.54 -5.37 -0.95
C THR A 45 0.79 -4.65 -2.26
N VAL A 46 1.95 -4.00 -2.39
CA VAL A 46 2.35 -3.31 -3.61
C VAL A 46 3.63 -3.94 -4.13
N ILE A 47 3.63 -4.27 -5.42
CA ILE A 47 4.82 -4.68 -6.15
C ILE A 47 5.37 -3.45 -6.88
N LEU A 48 6.63 -3.13 -6.59
CA LEU A 48 7.36 -2.06 -7.27
C LEU A 48 8.53 -2.66 -8.04
N ALA A 49 8.79 -2.12 -9.22
CA ALA A 49 9.91 -2.55 -10.05
C ALA A 49 10.65 -1.36 -10.66
N VAL A 50 11.97 -1.50 -10.78
CA VAL A 50 12.87 -0.50 -11.37
C VAL A 50 13.87 -1.20 -12.30
N SER A 51 14.09 -0.66 -13.50
CA SER A 51 15.16 -1.14 -14.37
C SER A 51 16.53 -0.72 -13.84
N SER A 52 17.60 -1.41 -14.26
CA SER A 52 18.96 -1.01 -13.89
C SER A 52 19.37 0.34 -14.51
N ALA A 53 18.64 0.82 -15.52
CA ALA A 53 18.72 2.20 -16.03
C ALA A 53 17.99 3.24 -15.15
N GLY A 54 17.37 2.83 -14.04
CA GLY A 54 16.68 3.71 -13.10
C GLY A 54 15.22 4.03 -13.47
N LYS A 55 14.66 3.38 -14.49
CA LYS A 55 13.27 3.60 -14.91
C LYS A 55 12.31 2.84 -13.99
N LYS A 56 11.40 3.56 -13.34
CA LYS A 56 10.30 2.95 -12.58
C LYS A 56 9.27 2.36 -13.53
N LEU A 57 8.90 1.11 -13.30
CA LEU A 57 7.82 0.44 -14.03
C LEU A 57 6.47 0.70 -13.35
N PRO A 58 5.36 0.57 -14.09
CA PRO A 58 4.01 0.59 -13.51
C PRO A 58 3.90 -0.36 -12.30
N PRO A 59 3.43 0.12 -11.14
CA PRO A 59 3.30 -0.71 -9.96
C PRO A 59 2.11 -1.68 -10.08
N ILE A 60 2.13 -2.75 -9.28
CA ILE A 60 0.99 -3.66 -9.12
C ILE A 60 0.47 -3.54 -7.70
N PHE A 61 -0.83 -3.29 -7.53
CA PHE A 61 -1.52 -3.25 -6.24
C PHE A 61 -2.31 -4.53 -6.05
N ILE A 62 -2.09 -5.20 -4.93
CA ILE A 62 -2.80 -6.41 -4.53
C ILE A 62 -3.71 -6.06 -3.36
N TRP A 63 -5.01 -6.02 -3.65
CA TRP A 63 -6.06 -5.82 -2.66
C TRP A 63 -6.46 -7.12 -1.99
N LYS A 64 -7.06 -7.03 -0.81
CA LYS A 64 -7.53 -8.18 -0.03
C LYS A 64 -9.04 -8.40 -0.21
N GLY A 65 -9.46 -9.67 -0.26
CA GLY A 65 -10.85 -10.08 -0.04
C GLY A 65 -11.82 -9.68 -1.15
N SER A 66 -11.42 -9.84 -2.41
CA SER A 66 -12.38 -9.75 -3.53
C SER A 66 -12.58 -11.11 -4.18
N ASP A 67 -13.83 -11.42 -4.52
CA ASP A 67 -14.19 -12.52 -5.41
C ASP A 67 -13.90 -12.22 -6.88
N LYS A 68 -13.36 -11.02 -7.18
CA LYS A 68 -12.94 -10.63 -8.52
C LYS A 68 -11.54 -11.18 -8.80
N ALA A 69 -11.46 -12.20 -9.64
CA ALA A 69 -10.22 -12.62 -10.28
C ALA A 69 -9.90 -11.68 -11.46
N SER A 70 -9.66 -10.40 -11.19
CA SER A 70 -9.35 -9.40 -12.22
C SER A 70 -7.92 -8.90 -12.06
N PHE A 71 -7.13 -9.07 -13.12
CA PHE A 71 -5.92 -8.28 -13.35
C PHE A 71 -6.31 -7.14 -14.27
N GLU A 72 -6.53 -5.97 -13.69
CA GLU A 72 -7.01 -4.79 -14.41
C GLU A 72 -5.97 -3.68 -14.35
N LYS A 73 -5.96 -2.80 -15.35
CA LYS A 73 -5.13 -1.60 -15.33
C LYS A 73 -6.02 -0.40 -15.07
N ILE A 74 -5.79 0.26 -13.94
CA ILE A 74 -6.44 1.51 -13.56
C ILE A 74 -5.40 2.62 -13.72
N ASP A 75 -5.60 3.48 -14.73
CA ASP A 75 -4.62 4.50 -15.15
C ASP A 75 -3.22 3.90 -15.39
N ARG A 76 -2.26 4.16 -14.49
CA ARG A 76 -0.87 3.69 -14.60
C ARG A 76 -0.54 2.52 -13.67
N VAL A 77 -1.53 1.96 -12.99
CA VAL A 77 -1.35 0.94 -11.96
C VAL A 77 -2.08 -0.33 -12.38
N TYR A 78 -1.42 -1.48 -12.22
CA TYR A 78 -2.09 -2.76 -12.32
C TYR A 78 -2.70 -3.14 -10.98
N VAL A 79 -3.89 -3.69 -10.99
CA VAL A 79 -4.65 -4.01 -9.79
C VAL A 79 -5.06 -5.47 -9.86
N MET A 80 -4.83 -6.18 -8.76
CA MET A 80 -5.24 -7.57 -8.56
C MET A 80 -5.77 -7.76 -7.15
N TYR A 81 -6.41 -8.90 -6.92
CA TYR A 81 -7.07 -9.21 -5.66
C TYR A 81 -6.63 -10.56 -5.14
N GLN A 82 -6.21 -10.60 -3.87
CA GLN A 82 -5.92 -11.81 -3.12
C GLN A 82 -7.20 -12.28 -2.41
N LYS A 83 -7.68 -13.47 -2.81
CA LYS A 83 -8.90 -14.08 -2.25
C LYS A 83 -8.76 -14.50 -0.78
N ASN A 84 -7.63 -15.12 -0.43
CA ASN A 84 -7.41 -15.72 0.90
C ASN A 84 -6.87 -14.71 1.92
N ALA A 85 -7.53 -13.56 2.06
CA ALA A 85 -7.12 -12.55 3.01
C ALA A 85 -7.74 -12.79 4.39
N TRP A 86 -6.92 -12.77 5.44
CA TRP A 86 -7.39 -12.84 6.84
C TRP A 86 -8.17 -11.60 7.30
N VAL A 87 -8.00 -10.46 6.61
CA VAL A 87 -8.67 -9.19 6.91
C VAL A 87 -9.14 -8.61 5.58
N ASP A 88 -10.44 -8.40 5.42
CA ASP A 88 -11.05 -7.86 4.20
C ASP A 88 -11.97 -6.67 4.49
N GLY A 89 -12.52 -6.07 3.43
CA GLY A 89 -13.43 -4.92 3.53
C GLY A 89 -14.78 -5.23 4.16
N SER A 90 -15.18 -6.51 4.26
CA SER A 90 -16.45 -6.88 4.91
C SER A 90 -16.40 -6.61 6.41
N LEU A 91 -15.22 -6.66 7.01
CA LEU A 91 -14.95 -6.30 8.40
C LEU A 91 -15.04 -4.78 8.67
N LEU A 92 -15.19 -3.95 7.63
CA LEU A 92 -15.20 -2.49 7.73
C LEU A 92 -16.60 -1.87 7.67
N LYS A 93 -17.66 -2.68 7.62
CA LYS A 93 -19.04 -2.16 7.61
C LYS A 93 -19.40 -1.55 8.96
N HIS A 94 -19.60 -0.23 8.98
CA HIS A 94 -20.33 0.50 10.00
C HIS A 94 -21.82 0.52 9.69
#